data_AF-A0A392QLG5-F1
#
_entry.id   AF-A0A392QLG5-F1
#
_cell.length_a   1.000
_cell.length_b   1.000
_cell.length_c   1.000
_cell.angle_alpha   90.00
_cell.angle_beta   90.00
_cell.angle_gamma   90.00
#
_symmetry.space_group_name_H-M   'P 1'
#
loop_
_entity.id
_entity.type
_entity.pdbx_description
1 polymer ?
#
loop_
_entity_poly.entity_id
_entity_poly.type
_entity_poly.pdbx_seq_one_letter_code
_entity_poly.pdbx_strand_id
1 'polypeptide(L)'
;VIDAFRLINPQTMMLGQEPRQTTSNLGHLNKPSIQALIHGLNRHYYSIAINYRKNELEEKMLLNLHKKKWTDGLTLRRFDTHSKTNEQTVQI
;
A
#
# COMPACT_ATOMS: atom_id res chain seq x y z
N VAL A 1 -3.89 -3.35 2.02
CA VAL A 1 -2.89 -4.40 1.71
C VAL A 1 -3.09 -4.78 0.25
N ILE A 2 -2.02 -4.82 -0.55
CA ILE A 2 -2.07 -5.15 -1.97
C ILE A 2 -1.29 -6.44 -2.16
N ASP A 3 -1.86 -7.38 -2.92
CA ASP A 3 -1.23 -8.63 -3.33
C ASP A 3 -1.41 -8.82 -4.83
N ALA A 4 -0.53 -9.61 -5.45
CA ALA A 4 -0.59 -10.01 -6.85
C ALA A 4 -0.57 -11.53 -6.96
N PHE A 5 -1.36 -12.08 -7.87
CA PHE A 5 -1.50 -13.52 -8.08
C PHE A 5 -1.32 -13.90 -9.55
N ARG A 6 -0.80 -15.10 -9.80
CA ARG A 6 -0.78 -15.72 -11.13
C ARG A 6 -1.42 -17.11 -11.08
N LEU A 7 -2.23 -17.42 -12.08
CA LEU A 7 -2.78 -18.76 -12.30
C LEU A 7 -1.68 -19.79 -12.59
N ILE A 8 -1.86 -20.99 -12.05
CA ILE A 8 -1.02 -22.15 -12.32
C ILE A 8 -1.60 -22.91 -13.51
N ASN A 9 -0.74 -23.40 -14.40
CA ASN A 9 -1.18 -24.31 -15.46
C ASN A 9 -1.58 -25.66 -14.83
N PRO A 10 -2.81 -26.16 -15.02
CA PRO A 10 -3.25 -27.45 -14.46
C PRO A 10 -2.35 -28.63 -14.87
N GLN A 11 -1.78 -28.58 -16.08
CA GLN A 11 -0.89 -29.64 -16.56
C GLN A 11 0.38 -29.73 -15.74
N THR A 12 1.00 -28.61 -15.37
CA THR A 12 2.25 -28.60 -14.58
C THR A 12 2.04 -29.18 -13.19
N MET A 13 0.84 -29.01 -12.61
CA MET A 13 0.49 -29.66 -11.35
C MET A 13 0.41 -31.18 -11.46
N MET A 14 -0.18 -31.70 -12.53
CA MET A 14 -0.28 -33.15 -12.75
C MET A 14 1.10 -33.78 -12.95
N LEU A 15 2.05 -33.04 -13.53
CA LEU A 15 3.44 -33.45 -13.66
C LEU A 15 4.25 -33.29 -12.35
N GLY A 16 3.66 -32.78 -11.28
CA GLY A 16 4.34 -32.55 -10.00
C GLY A 16 5.46 -31.50 -10.07
N GLN A 17 5.51 -30.70 -11.13
CA GLN A 17 6.53 -29.67 -11.30
C GLN A 17 6.13 -28.42 -10.52
N GLU A 18 7.08 -27.87 -9.75
CA GLU A 18 6.87 -26.62 -9.02
C GLU A 18 6.68 -25.47 -10.04
N PRO A 19 5.52 -24.79 -10.06
CA PRO A 19 5.21 -23.78 -11.06
C PRO A 19 5.96 -22.46 -10.86
N ARG A 20 6.70 -22.32 -9.75
CA ARG A 20 7.49 -21.15 -9.41
C ARG A 20 8.95 -21.39 -9.70
N GLN A 21 9.57 -20.47 -10.44
CA GLN A 21 11.02 -20.42 -10.59
C GLN A 21 11.61 -19.50 -9.52
N THR A 22 12.28 -20.07 -8.51
CA THR A 22 12.96 -19.29 -7.48
C THR A 22 14.39 -18.97 -7.93
N THR A 23 14.59 -17.82 -8.58
CA THR A 23 15.92 -17.39 -9.08
C THR A 23 16.69 -16.52 -8.09
N SER A 24 16.05 -16.08 -6.99
CA SER A 24 16.65 -15.19 -5.99
C SER A 24 16.34 -15.65 -4.58
N ASN A 25 17.29 -15.46 -3.67
CA ASN A 25 17.21 -15.71 -2.23
C ASN A 25 16.66 -14.52 -1.42
N LEU A 26 16.48 -13.34 -2.02
CA LEU A 26 15.96 -12.15 -1.32
C LEU A 26 14.43 -12.07 -1.25
N GLY A 27 13.72 -12.68 -2.21
CA GLY A 27 12.26 -12.65 -2.29
C GLY A 27 11.63 -13.79 -1.50
N HIS A 28 11.36 -13.59 -0.21
CA HIS A 28 10.61 -14.56 0.59
C HIS A 28 9.12 -14.40 0.31
N LEU A 29 8.42 -15.52 0.08
CA LEU A 29 6.96 -15.52 0.01
C LEU A 29 6.41 -15.24 1.41
N ASN A 30 5.46 -14.31 1.49
CA ASN A 30 4.74 -14.07 2.74
C ASN A 30 4.01 -15.35 3.17
N LYS A 31 3.99 -15.61 4.49
CA LYS A 31 3.25 -16.75 5.03
C LYS A 31 1.76 -16.60 4.65
N PRO A 32 1.19 -17.56 3.91
CA PRO A 32 -0.18 -17.43 3.44
C PRO A 32 -1.17 -17.52 4.61
N SER A 33 -2.27 -16.77 4.52
CA SER A 33 -3.39 -16.89 5.46
C SER A 33 -4.19 -18.17 5.17
N ILE A 34 -4.89 -18.69 6.19
CA ILE A 34 -5.75 -19.88 6.06
C ILE A 34 -6.85 -19.64 5.02
N GLN A 35 -7.43 -18.44 5.00
CA GLN A 35 -8.44 -18.06 4.01
C GLN A 35 -7.88 -18.14 2.58
N ALA A 36 -6.65 -17.66 2.35
CA ALA A 36 -6.03 -17.72 1.02
C ALA A 36 -5.77 -19.16 0.56
N LEU A 37 -5.39 -20.05 1.48
CA LEU A 37 -5.23 -21.48 1.20
C LEU A 37 -6.57 -22.13 0.81
N ILE A 38 -7.65 -21.82 1.53
CA ILE A 38 -9.00 -22.32 1.22
C ILE A 38 -9.44 -21.89 -0.18
N HIS A 39 -9.11 -20.66 -0.58
CA HIS A 39 -9.43 -20.14 -1.91
C HIS A 39 -8.52 -20.66 -3.03
N GLY A 40 -7.55 -21.53 -2.73
CA GLY A 40 -6.76 -22.22 -3.74
C GLY A 40 -5.38 -21.64 -3.99
N LEU A 41 -4.83 -20.85 -3.06
CA LEU A 41 -3.41 -20.48 -3.09
C LEU A 41 -2.52 -21.73 -3.01
N ASN A 42 -1.46 -21.77 -3.81
CA ASN A 42 -0.58 -22.93 -4.05
C ASN A 42 -1.24 -24.11 -4.76
N ARG A 43 -2.49 -23.96 -5.23
CA ARG A 43 -3.20 -24.96 -6.02
C ARG A 43 -3.61 -24.38 -7.37
N HIS A 44 -4.48 -23.38 -7.38
CA HIS A 44 -4.97 -22.76 -8.62
C HIS A 44 -4.16 -21.54 -9.02
N TYR A 45 -3.55 -20.87 -8.05
CA TYR A 45 -2.72 -19.71 -8.27
C TYR A 45 -1.63 -19.61 -7.20
N TYR A 46 -0.60 -18.82 -7.46
CA TYR A 46 0.45 -18.47 -6.49
C TYR A 46 0.59 -16.96 -6.36
N SER A 47 1.10 -16.51 -5.20
CA SER A 47 1.38 -15.10 -4.92
C SER A 47 2.71 -14.66 -5.55
N ILE A 48 2.74 -13.44 -6.08
CA ILE A 48 3.95 -12.78 -6.59
C ILE A 48 4.41 -11.76 -5.54
N ALA A 49 5.71 -11.75 -5.23
CA ALA A 49 6.29 -10.72 -4.39
C ALA A 49 6.29 -9.37 -5.12
N ILE A 50 5.65 -8.36 -4.51
CA ILE A 50 5.62 -6.99 -5.01
C ILE A 50 6.70 -6.18 -4.29
N ASN A 51 7.42 -5.34 -5.03
CA ASN A 51 8.32 -4.35 -4.45
C ASN A 51 8.02 -2.96 -5.03
N TYR A 52 8.35 -1.93 -4.26
CA TYR A 52 8.20 -0.54 -4.68
C TYR A 52 9.53 -0.01 -5.18
N ARG A 53 9.55 0.52 -6.40
CA ARG A 53 10.66 1.35 -6.86
C ARG A 53 10.41 2.76 -6.36
N LYS A 54 11.34 3.28 -5.56
CA LYS A 54 11.27 4.65 -5.02
C LYS A 54 12.35 5.49 -5.69
N ASN A 55 11.96 6.63 -6.24
CA ASN A 55 12.90 7.63 -6.74
C ASN A 55 13.09 8.75 -5.72
N GLU A 56 14.32 9.26 -5.57
CA GLU A 56 14.60 10.37 -4.64
C GLU A 56 13.78 11.62 -4.95
N LEU A 57 13.53 11.90 -6.24
CA LEU A 57 12.75 13.06 -6.65
C LEU A 57 11.27 12.92 -6.24
N GLU A 58 10.70 11.74 -6.44
CA GLU A 58 9.33 11.43 -6.04
C GLU A 58 9.18 11.48 -4.53
N GLU A 59 10.16 10.94 -3.79
CA GLU A 59 10.17 10.99 -2.34
C GLU A 59 10.22 12.43 -1.81
N LYS A 60 11.12 13.27 -2.35
CA LYS A 60 11.20 14.70 -1.99
C LYS A 60 9.91 15.46 -2.33
N MET A 61 9.30 15.16 -3.49
CA MET A 61 8.03 15.76 -3.89
C MET A 61 6.90 15.37 -2.93
N LEU A 62 6.73 14.07 -2.68
CA LEU A 62 5.67 13.54 -1.81
C LEU A 62 5.83 14.02 -0.36
N LEU A 63 7.06 14.09 0.14
CA LEU A 63 7.36 14.61 1.47
C LEU A 63 6.96 16.09 1.62
N ASN A 64 6.97 16.86 0.52
CA ASN A 64 6.63 18.28 0.53
C ASN A 64 5.17 18.57 0.17
N LEU A 65 4.39 17.59 -0.30
CA LEU A 65 3.02 17.79 -0.79
C LEU A 65 2.05 18.34 0.28
N HIS A 66 2.21 17.91 1.54
CA HIS A 66 1.30 18.27 2.64
C HIS A 66 1.98 19.00 3.80
N LYS A 67 3.19 19.52 3.60
CA LYS A 67 3.83 20.32 4.64
C LYS A 67 3.15 21.68 4.74
N LYS A 68 2.61 21.99 5.92
CA LYS A 68 2.23 23.36 6.27
C LYS A 68 3.47 24.23 6.11
N LYS A 69 3.31 25.36 5.43
CA LYS A 69 4.42 26.32 5.33
C LYS A 69 4.60 26.90 6.73
N TRP A 70 5.84 27.10 7.15
CA TRP A 70 6.11 27.76 8.44
C TRP A 70 5.45 29.16 8.50
N THR A 71 5.28 29.80 7.35
CA THR A 71 4.58 31.08 7.18
C THR A 71 3.07 30.99 7.46
N ASP A 72 2.45 29.80 7.42
CA ASP A 72 1.01 29.67 7.69
C ASP A 72 0.69 30.12 9.13
N GLY A 73 1.62 29.96 10.08
CA GLY A 73 1.49 30.47 11.45
C GLY A 73 1.64 31.99 11.59
N LEU A 74 2.21 32.66 10.59
CA LEU A 74 2.35 34.12 10.55
C LEU A 74 1.18 34.79 9.82
N THR A 75 0.32 34.01 9.16
CA THR A 75 -0.87 34.53 8.50
C THR A 75 -2.04 34.60 9.48
N LEU A 76 -2.67 35.78 9.57
CA LEU A 76 -3.87 35.95 10.37
C LEU A 76 -5.08 35.44 9.60
N ARG A 77 -5.92 34.63 10.27
CA ARG A 77 -7.23 34.26 9.74
C ARG A 77 -8.14 35.49 9.73
N ARG A 78 -9.09 35.56 8.80
CA ARG A 78 -10.08 36.64 8.77
C ARG A 78 -10.89 36.66 10.07
N PHE A 79 -10.97 37.81 10.72
CA PHE A 79 -11.64 37.98 12.01
C PHE A 79 -13.10 37.52 12.00
N ASP A 80 -13.84 37.81 10.93
CA ASP A 80 -15.25 37.38 10.79
C ASP A 80 -15.39 35.86 10.79
N THR A 81 -14.50 35.17 10.07
CA THR A 81 -14.50 33.70 10.03
C THR A 81 -14.10 33.10 11.36
N HIS A 82 -13.09 33.69 12.02
CA HIS A 82 -12.63 33.21 13.31
C HIS A 82 -13.67 33.39 14.41
N SER A 83 -14.36 34.54 14.45
CA SER A 83 -15.43 34.80 15.43
C SER A 83 -16.59 33.84 15.25
N LYS A 84 -17.04 33.60 14.00
CA LYS A 84 -18.10 32.61 13.72
C LYS A 84 -17.72 31.19 14.15
N THR A 85 -16.48 30.77 13.91
CA THR A 85 -16.00 29.46 14.37
C THR A 85 -15.99 29.36 15.90
N ASN A 86 -15.57 30.43 16.59
CA ASN A 86 -15.55 30.45 18.05
C ASN A 86 -16.97 30.38 18.62
N GLU A 87 -17.93 31.15 18.08
CA GLU A 87 -19.34 31.11 18.48
C GLU A 87 -19.95 29.71 18.32
N GLN A 88 -19.71 29.06 17.17
CA GLN A 88 -20.17 27.69 16.91
C GLN A 88 -19.56 26.67 17.88
N THR A 89 -18.29 26.83 18.22
CA THR A 89 -17.59 25.89 19.11
C THR A 89 -18.07 26.00 20.55
N VAL A 90 -18.51 27.20 20.99
CA VAL A 90 -19.02 27.45 22.35
C VAL A 90 -20.49 27.03 22.52
N GLN A 91 -21.28 26.99 21.43
CA GLN A 91 -22.68 26.56 21.46
C GLN A 91 -22.88 25.02 21.49
N ILE A 92 -21.80 24.25 21.34
CA ILE A 92 -21.76 22.78 21.52
C ILE A 92 -21.34 22.47 22.96
#